data_AF-A0A3R7TW50-F1
#
_entry.id   AF-A0A3R7TW50-F1
#
_cell.length_a   1.000
_cell.length_b   1.000
_cell.length_c   1.000
_cell.angle_alpha   90.00
_cell.angle_beta   90.00
_cell.angle_gamma   90.00
#
_symmetry.space_group_name_H-M   'P 1'
#
loop_
_entity.id
_entity.type
_entity.pdbx_description
1 polymer ?
#
loop_
_entity_poly.entity_id
_entity_poly.type
_entity_poly.pdbx_seq_one_letter_code
_entity_poly.pdbx_strand_id
1 'polypeptide(L)'
;MDGGAEPDAEPGIDEGPVVAVSPTDGRAARQRVLMHAMIPLVFGAVVGTLWQVFVTPMLGPTQMPNPVHGALLASLLLSPVAHRLLARRPMEEWWEYGTGWAAVGLPLSLIWTIPGPQALLCGGYVLGVLWMSITSAWSMGPKPPFRLAIWHMMGVGVGALLGGILGYGWS
;
A
#
# COMPACT_ATOMS: atom_id res chain seq x y z
N MET A 1 68.55 -24.60 21.03
CA MET A 1 68.16 -23.75 19.89
C MET A 1 66.67 -23.96 19.72
N ASP A 2 65.91 -23.17 20.48
CA ASP A 2 64.45 -23.29 20.55
C ASP A 2 63.82 -22.61 19.34
N GLY A 3 63.08 -23.39 18.55
CA GLY A 3 62.19 -22.88 17.51
C GLY A 3 60.89 -22.42 18.14
N GLY A 4 60.74 -21.11 18.32
CA GLY A 4 59.49 -20.47 18.70
C GLY A 4 58.59 -20.30 17.48
N ALA A 5 57.40 -20.89 17.51
CA ALA A 5 56.34 -20.67 16.54
C ALA A 5 55.77 -19.25 16.69
N GLU A 6 55.65 -18.51 15.58
CA GLU A 6 54.89 -17.26 15.49
C GLU A 6 53.39 -17.56 15.68
N PRO A 7 52.63 -16.72 16.39
CA PRO A 7 51.18 -16.85 16.48
C PRO A 7 50.53 -16.34 15.20
N ASP A 8 49.70 -17.19 14.60
CA ASP A 8 48.86 -16.89 13.44
C ASP A 8 48.01 -15.63 13.70
N ALA A 9 48.21 -14.60 12.87
CA ALA A 9 47.38 -13.40 12.88
C ALA A 9 45.98 -13.73 12.34
N GLU A 10 44.95 -13.59 13.18
CA GLU A 10 43.56 -13.68 12.73
C GLU A 10 43.26 -12.62 11.67
N PRO A 11 42.59 -12.98 10.55
CA PRO A 11 42.21 -12.00 9.54
C PRO A 11 41.14 -11.09 10.13
N GLY A 12 41.51 -9.81 10.31
CA GLY A 12 40.60 -8.76 10.73
C GLY A 12 39.36 -8.74 9.85
N ILE A 13 38.19 -8.80 10.46
CA ILE A 13 36.91 -8.58 9.79
C ILE A 13 36.96 -7.16 9.23
N ASP A 14 37.07 -7.05 7.92
CA ASP A 14 36.97 -5.80 7.19
C ASP A 14 35.56 -5.24 7.41
N GLU A 15 35.42 -4.35 8.39
CA GLU A 15 34.22 -3.55 8.61
C GLU A 15 34.04 -2.64 7.39
N GLY A 16 33.42 -3.20 6.35
CA GLY A 16 33.05 -2.46 5.15
C GLY A 16 32.35 -1.16 5.55
N PRO A 17 32.54 -0.08 4.77
CA PRO A 17 32.21 1.27 5.19
C PRO A 17 30.77 1.32 5.70
N VAL A 18 30.63 1.62 6.99
CA VAL A 18 29.34 1.84 7.64
C VAL A 18 28.66 2.95 6.85
N VAL A 19 27.67 2.58 6.03
CA VAL A 19 26.90 3.52 5.24
C VAL A 19 26.21 4.44 6.23
N ALA A 20 26.76 5.65 6.38
CA ALA A 20 26.21 6.67 7.24
C ALA A 20 24.81 7.01 6.71
N VAL A 21 23.79 6.47 7.37
CA VAL A 21 22.40 6.84 7.10
C VAL A 21 22.26 8.28 7.58
N SER A 22 22.26 9.22 6.64
CA SER A 22 21.93 10.62 6.91
C SER A 22 20.63 10.66 7.74
N PRO A 23 20.56 11.46 8.82
CA PRO A 23 19.33 11.60 9.60
C PRO A 23 18.21 12.00 8.64
N THR A 24 17.33 11.05 8.33
CA THR A 24 16.14 11.37 7.55
C THR A 24 15.33 12.37 8.38
N ASP A 25 14.97 13.51 7.78
CA ASP A 25 14.09 14.48 8.42
C ASP A 25 12.81 13.77 8.88
N GLY A 26 12.74 13.42 10.17
CA GLY A 26 11.66 12.61 10.71
C GLY A 26 10.29 13.26 10.52
N ARG A 27 10.26 14.61 10.47
CA ARG A 27 9.07 15.39 10.12
C ARG A 27 8.62 15.15 8.69
N ALA A 28 9.55 15.18 7.72
CA ALA A 28 9.25 14.94 6.32
C ALA A 28 8.81 13.49 6.07
N ALA A 29 9.42 12.53 6.77
CA ALA A 29 8.99 11.13 6.74
C ALA A 29 7.56 10.94 7.27
N ARG A 30 7.24 11.52 8.44
CA ARG A 30 5.87 11.50 9.00
C ARG A 30 4.84 12.15 8.07
N GLN A 31 5.18 13.30 7.49
CA GLN A 31 4.30 13.98 6.54
C GLN A 31 4.03 13.11 5.31
N ARG A 32 5.05 12.40 4.79
CA ARG A 32 4.86 11.47 3.67
C ARG A 32 3.97 10.29 4.04
N VAL A 33 4.16 9.69 5.21
CA VAL A 33 3.28 8.61 5.70
C VAL A 33 1.85 9.11 5.84
N LEU A 34 1.64 10.30 6.39
CA LEU A 34 0.31 10.90 6.51
C LEU A 34 -0.33 11.09 5.12
N MET A 35 0.39 11.72 4.19
CA MET A 35 -0.15 12.05 2.86
C MET A 35 -0.35 10.82 1.97
N HIS A 36 0.57 9.85 2.02
CA HIS A 36 0.65 8.78 1.04
C HIS A 36 0.27 7.39 1.58
N ALA A 37 0.22 7.21 2.90
CA ALA A 37 -0.31 5.98 3.50
C ALA A 37 -1.68 6.23 4.13
N MET A 38 -1.80 7.24 5.00
CA MET A 38 -3.01 7.43 5.79
C MET A 38 -4.18 8.02 5.00
N ILE A 39 -3.95 9.02 4.15
CA ILE A 39 -5.05 9.59 3.34
C ILE A 39 -5.68 8.53 2.43
N PRO A 40 -4.90 7.75 1.63
CA PRO A 40 -5.49 6.67 0.83
C PRO A 40 -6.19 5.59 1.67
N LEU A 41 -5.62 5.23 2.84
CA LEU A 41 -6.26 4.31 3.77
C LEU A 41 -7.63 4.81 4.24
N VAL A 42 -7.69 6.05 4.72
CA VAL A 42 -8.94 6.64 5.22
C VAL A 42 -9.96 6.79 4.09
N PHE A 43 -9.52 7.20 2.90
CA PHE A 43 -10.37 7.25 1.72
C PHE A 43 -10.98 5.87 1.42
N GLY A 44 -10.15 4.83 1.38
CA GLY A 44 -10.60 3.46 1.19
C GLY A 44 -11.62 3.05 2.25
N ALA A 45 -11.35 3.31 3.53
CA ALA A 45 -12.25 2.99 4.63
C ALA A 45 -13.60 3.69 4.50
N VAL A 46 -13.60 4.99 4.21
CA VAL A 46 -14.84 5.75 4.01
C VAL A 46 -15.64 5.18 2.85
N VAL A 47 -15.02 4.99 1.68
CA VAL A 47 -15.74 4.47 0.51
C VAL A 47 -16.22 3.04 0.74
N GLY A 48 -15.40 2.18 1.36
CA GLY A 48 -15.77 0.82 1.72
C GLY A 48 -16.97 0.78 2.67
N THR A 49 -16.96 1.62 3.72
CA THR A 49 -18.11 1.74 4.63
C THR A 49 -19.36 2.25 3.89
N LEU A 50 -19.23 3.30 3.08
CA LEU A 50 -20.36 3.83 2.29
C LEU A 50 -20.92 2.76 1.34
N TRP A 51 -20.06 1.99 0.68
CA TRP A 51 -20.48 0.90 -0.18
C TRP A 51 -21.21 -0.19 0.61
N GLN A 52 -20.66 -0.58 1.76
CA GLN A 52 -21.26 -1.59 2.62
C GLN A 52 -22.63 -1.17 3.15
N VAL A 53 -22.82 0.12 3.46
CA VAL A 53 -24.07 0.64 4.03
C VAL A 53 -25.13 0.88 2.95
N PHE A 54 -24.75 1.40 1.79
CA PHE A 54 -25.71 1.89 0.79
C PHE A 54 -25.83 0.99 -0.44
N VAL A 55 -24.79 0.28 -0.83
CA VAL A 55 -24.78 -0.53 -2.06
C VAL A 55 -24.99 -2.00 -1.74
N THR A 56 -24.20 -2.58 -0.83
CA THR A 56 -24.27 -4.01 -0.50
C THR A 56 -25.69 -4.51 -0.15
N PRO A 57 -26.55 -3.78 0.59
CA PRO A 57 -27.91 -4.24 0.90
C PRO A 57 -28.84 -4.30 -0.32
N MET A 58 -28.49 -3.59 -1.40
CA MET A 58 -29.23 -3.63 -2.67
C MET A 58 -28.72 -4.75 -3.59
N LEU A 59 -27.57 -5.34 -3.26
CA LEU A 59 -27.00 -6.46 -3.98
C LEU A 59 -27.65 -7.75 -3.47
N GLY A 60 -28.00 -8.64 -4.40
CA GLY A 60 -28.64 -9.92 -4.09
C GLY A 60 -27.73 -10.88 -3.29
N PRO A 61 -28.04 -12.19 -3.30
CA PRO A 61 -27.36 -13.18 -2.46
C PRO A 61 -25.85 -13.29 -2.65
N THR A 62 -25.34 -12.83 -3.80
CA THR A 62 -23.90 -12.86 -4.11
C THR A 62 -23.13 -11.70 -3.49
N GLN A 63 -23.82 -10.63 -3.04
CA GLN A 63 -23.23 -9.41 -2.47
C GLN A 63 -22.04 -8.84 -3.26
N MET A 64 -22.06 -9.07 -4.57
CA MET A 64 -21.02 -8.67 -5.52
C MET A 64 -21.60 -7.62 -6.45
N PRO A 65 -20.87 -6.53 -6.74
CA PRO A 65 -19.53 -6.15 -6.23
C PRO A 65 -19.50 -5.76 -4.73
N ASN A 66 -18.51 -6.30 -4.00
CA ASN A 66 -18.31 -6.02 -2.57
C ASN A 66 -17.70 -4.61 -2.29
N PRO A 67 -17.59 -4.19 -1.01
CA PRO A 67 -17.03 -2.88 -0.65
C PRO A 67 -15.64 -2.56 -1.20
N VAL A 68 -14.77 -3.57 -1.31
CA VAL A 68 -13.43 -3.37 -1.84
C VAL A 68 -13.50 -3.05 -3.33
N HIS A 69 -14.35 -3.73 -4.10
CA HIS A 69 -14.58 -3.37 -5.51
C HIS A 69 -15.07 -1.93 -5.65
N GLY A 70 -16.00 -1.52 -4.78
CA GLY A 70 -16.51 -0.14 -4.76
C GLY A 70 -15.41 0.89 -4.56
N ALA A 71 -14.56 0.65 -3.57
CA ALA A 71 -13.42 1.53 -3.28
C ALA A 71 -12.41 1.54 -4.43
N LEU A 72 -12.04 0.39 -5.00
CA LEU A 72 -11.10 0.29 -6.13
C LEU A 72 -11.65 0.95 -7.41
N LEU A 73 -12.94 0.86 -7.65
CA LEU A 73 -13.59 1.53 -8.78
C LEU A 73 -13.61 3.06 -8.59
N ALA A 74 -14.10 3.54 -7.45
CA ALA A 74 -14.14 4.97 -7.13
C ALA A 74 -12.76 5.62 -7.24
N SER A 75 -11.77 4.89 -6.75
CA SER A 75 -10.34 5.16 -6.82
C SER A 75 -9.80 5.33 -8.24
N LEU A 76 -10.11 4.41 -9.15
CA LEU A 76 -9.70 4.52 -10.55
C LEU A 76 -10.35 5.74 -11.23
N LEU A 77 -11.64 5.97 -10.97
CA LEU A 77 -12.39 7.12 -11.51
C LEU A 77 -11.82 8.45 -10.99
N LEU A 78 -11.42 8.49 -9.72
CA LEU A 78 -10.84 9.67 -9.08
C LEU A 78 -9.31 9.75 -9.23
N SER A 79 -8.68 8.85 -9.99
CA SER A 79 -7.22 8.84 -10.16
C SER A 79 -6.63 10.16 -10.69
N PRO A 80 -7.27 10.93 -11.60
CA PRO A 80 -6.74 12.24 -12.02
C PRO A 80 -6.77 13.27 -10.88
N VAL A 81 -7.81 13.23 -10.04
CA VAL A 81 -7.94 14.11 -8.87
C VAL A 81 -6.91 13.73 -7.81
N ALA A 82 -6.76 12.43 -7.54
CA ALA A 82 -5.76 11.90 -6.62
C ALA A 82 -4.33 12.21 -7.08
N HIS A 83 -4.04 12.16 -8.38
CA HIS A 83 -2.75 12.59 -8.95
C HIS A 83 -2.45 14.05 -8.61
N ARG A 84 -3.42 14.94 -8.87
CA ARG A 84 -3.26 16.37 -8.61
C ARG A 84 -3.06 16.69 -7.13
N LEU A 85 -3.82 16.04 -6.24
CA LEU A 85 -3.82 16.36 -4.81
C LEU A 85 -2.69 15.67 -4.04
N LEU A 86 -2.46 14.38 -4.31
CA LEU A 86 -1.52 13.55 -3.56
C LEU A 86 -0.16 13.50 -4.23
N ALA A 87 -0.08 13.23 -5.54
CA ALA A 87 1.22 13.15 -6.22
C ALA A 87 1.86 14.54 -6.40
N ARG A 88 1.05 15.60 -6.56
CA ARG A 88 1.50 16.99 -6.76
C ARG A 88 2.52 17.11 -7.90
N ARG A 89 2.25 16.39 -9.00
CA ARG A 89 3.05 16.32 -10.22
C ARG A 89 2.33 16.98 -11.40
N PRO A 90 3.04 17.30 -12.50
CA PRO A 90 2.42 17.75 -13.74
C PRO A 90 1.33 16.78 -14.21
N MET A 91 0.25 17.32 -14.79
CA MET A 91 -0.87 16.49 -15.26
C MET A 91 -0.49 15.60 -16.45
N GLU A 92 0.58 15.91 -17.16
CA GLU A 92 1.14 15.07 -18.23
C GLU A 92 1.55 13.67 -17.73
N GLU A 93 1.96 13.56 -16.46
CA GLU A 93 2.35 12.30 -15.81
C GLU A 93 1.15 11.52 -15.24
N TRP A 94 -0.10 11.99 -15.42
CA TRP A 94 -1.27 11.37 -14.76
C TRP A 94 -1.50 9.92 -15.21
N TRP A 95 -1.15 9.59 -16.44
CA TRP A 95 -1.36 8.24 -16.99
C TRP A 95 -0.45 7.21 -16.31
N GLU A 96 0.79 7.59 -15.92
CA GLU A 96 1.69 6.72 -15.14
C GLU A 96 1.09 6.45 -13.76
N TYR A 97 0.46 7.46 -13.18
CA TYR A 97 -0.25 7.32 -11.93
C TYR A 97 -1.47 6.41 -12.11
N GLY A 98 -2.36 6.69 -13.07
CA GLY A 98 -3.55 5.87 -13.34
C GLY A 98 -3.22 4.41 -13.66
N THR A 99 -2.16 4.15 -14.44
CA THR A 99 -1.67 2.78 -14.70
C THR A 99 -1.16 2.09 -13.44
N GLY A 100 -0.51 2.81 -12.51
CA GLY A 100 -0.14 2.28 -11.21
C GLY A 100 -1.36 1.91 -10.34
N TRP A 101 -2.44 2.68 -10.41
CA TRP A 101 -3.71 2.33 -9.75
C TRP A 101 -4.30 1.06 -10.38
N ALA A 102 -4.34 0.97 -11.70
CA ALA A 102 -4.86 -0.19 -12.41
C ALA A 102 -4.03 -1.45 -12.15
N ALA A 103 -2.70 -1.33 -12.06
CA ALA A 103 -1.77 -2.43 -11.80
C ALA A 103 -2.03 -3.15 -10.45
N VAL A 104 -2.59 -2.44 -9.46
CA VAL A 104 -3.02 -3.04 -8.18
C VAL A 104 -4.51 -3.33 -8.19
N GLY A 105 -5.32 -2.38 -8.67
CA GLY A 105 -6.77 -2.43 -8.62
C GLY A 105 -7.36 -3.60 -9.39
N LEU A 106 -6.87 -3.88 -10.60
CA LEU A 106 -7.41 -4.96 -11.43
C LEU A 106 -7.10 -6.34 -10.84
N PRO A 107 -5.83 -6.69 -10.51
CA PRO A 107 -5.55 -7.99 -9.88
C PRO A 107 -6.26 -8.15 -8.54
N LEU A 108 -6.31 -7.09 -7.73
CA LEU A 108 -6.97 -7.14 -6.43
C LEU A 108 -8.48 -7.34 -6.59
N SER A 109 -9.11 -6.70 -7.57
CA SER A 109 -10.52 -6.93 -7.88
C SER A 109 -10.79 -8.39 -8.23
N LEU A 110 -9.94 -9.03 -9.05
CA LEU A 110 -10.06 -10.45 -9.35
C LEU A 110 -9.94 -11.33 -8.10
N ILE A 111 -8.99 -11.04 -7.21
CA ILE A 111 -8.82 -11.77 -5.94
C ILE A 111 -10.09 -11.65 -5.08
N TRP A 112 -10.73 -10.49 -5.04
CA TRP A 112 -11.96 -10.27 -4.29
C TRP A 112 -13.21 -10.90 -4.90
N THR A 113 -13.12 -11.47 -6.11
CA THR A 113 -14.19 -12.32 -6.66
C THR A 113 -14.15 -13.76 -6.13
N ILE A 114 -13.04 -14.18 -5.50
CA ILE A 114 -12.89 -15.55 -4.97
C ILE A 114 -13.85 -15.71 -3.78
N PRO A 115 -14.79 -16.67 -3.84
CA PRO A 115 -15.73 -16.88 -2.74
C PRO A 115 -15.00 -17.47 -1.52
N GLY A 116 -15.45 -17.06 -0.33
CA GLY A 116 -14.97 -17.63 0.94
C GLY A 116 -13.74 -16.95 1.53
N PRO A 117 -13.12 -17.56 2.56
CA PRO A 117 -12.05 -16.95 3.35
C PRO A 117 -10.73 -16.76 2.59
N GLN A 118 -10.57 -17.40 1.43
CA GLN A 118 -9.38 -17.28 0.59
C GLN A 118 -9.14 -15.84 0.12
N ALA A 119 -10.23 -15.09 -0.17
CA ALA A 119 -10.13 -13.68 -0.51
C ALA A 119 -9.59 -12.82 0.66
N LEU A 120 -9.94 -13.16 1.90
CA LEU A 120 -9.39 -12.48 3.08
C LEU A 120 -7.90 -12.76 3.27
N LEU A 121 -7.45 -14.00 3.01
CA LEU A 121 -6.04 -14.35 3.11
C LEU A 121 -5.21 -13.71 1.98
N CYS A 122 -5.61 -13.94 0.72
CA CYS A 122 -4.86 -13.46 -0.44
C CYS A 122 -5.03 -11.95 -0.68
N GLY A 123 -6.23 -11.43 -0.50
CA GLY A 123 -6.57 -10.02 -0.76
C GLY A 123 -6.45 -9.12 0.46
N GLY A 124 -6.75 -9.62 1.66
CA GLY A 124 -6.65 -8.85 2.90
C GLY A 124 -5.27 -8.94 3.56
N TYR A 125 -4.89 -10.14 3.99
CA TYR A 125 -3.67 -10.36 4.78
C TYR A 125 -2.40 -10.08 3.97
N VAL A 126 -2.23 -10.69 2.79
CA VAL A 126 -1.03 -10.47 1.95
C VAL A 126 -0.91 -9.01 1.53
N LEU A 127 -2.01 -8.38 1.13
CA LEU A 127 -2.03 -6.96 0.78
C LEU A 127 -1.65 -6.08 1.97
N GLY A 128 -2.20 -6.36 3.15
CA GLY A 128 -1.92 -5.60 4.37
C GLY A 128 -0.44 -5.68 4.78
N VAL A 129 0.14 -6.88 4.76
CA VAL A 129 1.57 -7.10 5.06
C VAL A 129 2.46 -6.39 4.04
N LEU A 130 2.13 -6.52 2.74
CA LEU A 130 2.88 -5.87 1.68
C LEU A 130 2.81 -4.35 1.81
N TRP A 131 1.61 -3.81 2.08
CA TRP A 131 1.39 -2.38 2.25
C TRP A 131 2.14 -1.82 3.46
N MET A 132 2.15 -2.51 4.60
CA MET A 132 2.94 -2.13 5.78
C MET A 132 4.45 -2.12 5.49
N SER A 133 4.94 -3.16 4.81
CA SER A 133 6.34 -3.30 4.44
C SER A 133 6.78 -2.18 3.49
N ILE A 134 5.95 -1.90 2.47
CA ILE A 134 6.18 -0.84 1.49
C ILE A 134 6.09 0.54 2.14
N THR A 135 5.13 0.77 3.05
CA THR A 135 4.99 2.05 3.77
C THR A 135 6.27 2.37 4.56
N SER A 136 6.84 1.36 5.23
CA SER A 136 8.12 1.51 5.93
C SER A 136 9.25 1.89 4.97
N ALA A 137 9.43 1.13 3.89
CA ALA A 137 10.53 1.33 2.94
C ALA A 137 10.39 2.63 2.11
N TRP A 138 9.17 3.01 1.72
CA TRP A 138 8.94 4.10 0.77
C TRP A 138 8.69 5.45 1.44
N SER A 139 8.53 5.48 2.78
CA SER A 139 8.51 6.72 3.58
C SER A 139 9.81 7.54 3.50
N MET A 140 10.91 6.92 3.07
CA MET A 140 12.26 7.49 3.15
C MET A 140 12.60 8.50 2.03
N GLY A 141 11.78 8.66 0.99
CA GLY A 141 12.08 9.65 -0.05
C GLY A 141 11.06 9.72 -1.19
N PRO A 142 11.23 10.66 -2.14
CA PRO A 142 10.32 10.83 -3.27
C PRO A 142 10.27 9.57 -4.14
N LYS A 143 9.16 9.40 -4.86
CA LYS A 143 8.87 8.24 -5.71
C LYS A 143 8.29 8.71 -7.05
N PRO A 144 8.52 7.97 -8.14
CA PRO A 144 7.84 8.21 -9.41
C PRO A 144 6.33 7.97 -9.26
N PRO A 145 5.50 8.60 -10.12
CA PRO A 145 4.04 8.57 -10.02
C PRO A 145 3.47 7.14 -10.02
N PHE A 146 3.99 6.25 -10.86
CA PHE A 146 3.57 4.84 -10.89
C PHE A 146 3.75 4.12 -9.54
N ARG A 147 4.91 4.28 -8.89
CA ARG A 147 5.14 3.68 -7.56
C ARG A 147 4.26 4.32 -6.50
N LEU A 148 4.09 5.64 -6.55
CA LEU A 148 3.20 6.34 -5.63
C LEU A 148 1.76 5.83 -5.74
N ALA A 149 1.29 5.62 -6.97
CA ALA A 149 -0.02 5.07 -7.28
C ALA A 149 -0.22 3.64 -6.73
N ILE A 150 0.76 2.76 -6.92
CA ILE A 150 0.74 1.41 -6.33
C ILE A 150 0.54 1.51 -4.81
N TRP A 151 1.35 2.35 -4.15
CA TRP A 151 1.27 2.55 -2.70
C TRP A 151 -0.10 3.05 -2.25
N HIS A 152 -0.65 4.04 -2.95
CA HIS A 152 -1.97 4.58 -2.64
C HIS A 152 -3.06 3.54 -2.84
N MET A 153 -3.06 2.80 -3.95
CA MET A 153 -4.10 1.81 -4.25
C MET A 153 -4.09 0.64 -3.27
N MET A 154 -2.91 0.20 -2.80
CA MET A 154 -2.83 -0.77 -1.71
C MET A 154 -3.44 -0.22 -0.41
N GLY A 155 -3.13 1.04 -0.07
CA GLY A 155 -3.72 1.71 1.09
C GLY A 155 -5.24 1.80 1.01
N VAL A 156 -5.78 2.17 -0.16
CA VAL A 156 -7.23 2.15 -0.43
C VAL A 156 -7.80 0.75 -0.21
N GLY A 157 -7.18 -0.29 -0.78
CA GLY A 157 -7.68 -1.66 -0.66
C GLY A 157 -7.75 -2.14 0.79
N VAL A 158 -6.68 -1.90 1.58
CA VAL A 158 -6.66 -2.20 3.02
C VAL A 158 -7.71 -1.40 3.77
N GLY A 159 -7.82 -0.10 3.47
CA GLY A 159 -8.80 0.79 4.06
C GLY A 159 -10.22 0.29 3.81
N ALA A 160 -10.54 -0.04 2.57
CA ALA A 160 -11.87 -0.50 2.16
C ALA A 160 -12.28 -1.80 2.84
N LEU A 161 -11.34 -2.73 3.03
CA LEU A 161 -11.57 -3.93 3.82
C LEU A 161 -11.92 -3.58 5.26
N LEU A 162 -11.13 -2.72 5.91
CA LEU A 162 -11.40 -2.27 7.28
C LEU A 162 -12.75 -1.55 7.38
N GLY A 163 -13.07 -0.67 6.42
CA GLY A 163 -14.34 0.05 6.36
C GLY A 163 -15.55 -0.87 6.16
N GLY A 164 -15.42 -1.89 5.32
CA GLY A 164 -16.44 -2.92 5.14
C GLY A 164 -16.69 -3.72 6.43
N ILE A 165 -15.62 -4.14 7.11
CA ILE A 165 -15.70 -4.86 8.40
C ILE A 165 -16.34 -3.98 9.48
N LEU A 166 -15.93 -2.72 9.59
CA LEU A 166 -16.46 -1.80 10.61
C LEU A 166 -17.92 -1.41 10.37
N GLY A 167 -18.37 -1.41 9.11
CA GLY A 167 -19.74 -1.04 8.76
C GLY A 167 -20.80 -2.01 9.28
N TYR A 168 -20.58 -3.33 9.14
CA TYR A 168 -21.58 -4.34 9.50
C TYR A 168 -21.02 -5.72 9.91
N GLY A 169 -19.70 -5.87 10.03
CA GLY A 169 -19.05 -7.18 10.11
C GLY A 169 -18.96 -7.84 8.73
N TRP A 170 -18.06 -8.82 8.59
CA TRP A 170 -17.94 -9.60 7.36
C TRP A 170 -19.07 -10.64 7.32
N SER A 171 -20.01 -10.51 6.37
CA SER A 171 -21.13 -11.45 6.14
C SER A 171 -20.74 -12.54 5.14
#